data_AF-A0A9D2B7L1-F1
#
_entry.id   AF-A0A9D2B7L1-F1
#
_cell.length_a   1.000
_cell.length_b   1.000
_cell.length_c   1.000
_cell.angle_alpha   90.00
_cell.angle_beta   90.00
_cell.angle_gamma   90.00
#
_symmetry.space_group_name_H-M   'P 1'
#
loop_
_entity.id
_entity.type
_entity.pdbx_description
1 polymer ?
#
loop_
_entity_poly.entity_id
_entity_poly.type
_entity_poly.pdbx_seq_one_letter_code
_entity_poly.pdbx_strand_id
1 'polypeptide(L)'
;TPVSVALKQIQSRAVPPRQLNPQIPEGLQEITLHAMEKDVHKRYQSAAQMLRDIDEFKRDPSISFEYKYLGDGSRPHPHTPKTSRQQKRERKEQKRQARRERAPILAVLAGVTAGFVIVTACFIGWMFYMNNPFVTVEDTRVPDLIGQSWDDLRVSNQYPDFVIEMDGEPQYNSEYGQGVIYDQEPEEGANVKVGSTIRVRVSRGAQTVSLPDFAGWDAVQARAQLEEWGLAVDEKLLFDDNVPADSVVRTAPAAETEVSAGETVTIYVSMGKEETLKNVPPLEGISPEDAKTLLESMGFKVSVRYDDEFDGDEALEGLIIGQSPAQGSQVAEGTVIEVTVAGQRDDSTKTQLMIRLPSEINRLVEMSLTIDGVEEVTDTLNPSQAKVWRPVLTGEGVSEIEIYFDGELYQVYDMDFDTNPPEFTLLDDYSDEFTE
;
A
#
# COMPACT_ATOMS: atom_id res chain seq x y z
N THR A 1 11.00 -7.62 -26.99
CA THR A 1 12.26 -7.46 -26.23
C THR A 1 12.82 -6.06 -26.46
N PRO A 2 13.64 -5.51 -25.57
CA PRO A 2 14.31 -4.22 -25.79
C PRO A 2 15.08 -4.19 -27.13
N VAL A 3 15.67 -5.34 -27.50
CA VAL A 3 16.34 -5.57 -28.79
C VAL A 3 15.39 -5.46 -29.98
N SER A 4 14.16 -6.02 -29.91
CA SER A 4 13.19 -5.89 -31.00
C SER A 4 12.66 -4.46 -31.17
N VAL A 5 12.59 -3.68 -30.07
CA VAL A 5 12.21 -2.26 -30.11
C VAL A 5 13.33 -1.42 -30.71
N ALA A 6 14.59 -1.66 -30.30
CA ALA A 6 15.76 -0.99 -30.87
C ALA A 6 15.95 -1.32 -32.35
N LEU A 7 15.80 -2.58 -32.76
CA LEU A 7 15.89 -2.99 -34.17
C LEU A 7 14.78 -2.33 -35.01
N LYS A 8 13.56 -2.23 -34.44
CA LYS A 8 12.43 -1.55 -35.09
C LYS A 8 12.71 -0.05 -35.25
N GLN A 9 13.28 0.63 -34.25
CA GLN A 9 13.62 2.06 -34.37
C GLN A 9 14.73 2.33 -35.40
N ILE A 10 15.65 1.39 -35.61
CA ILE A 10 16.71 1.50 -36.62
C ILE A 10 16.15 1.25 -38.03
N GLN A 11 15.24 0.28 -38.19
CA GLN A 11 14.75 -0.17 -39.50
C GLN A 11 13.43 0.46 -39.97
N SER A 12 12.62 1.05 -39.08
CA SER A 12 11.33 1.63 -39.44
C SER A 12 11.49 2.91 -40.26
N ARG A 13 10.83 2.99 -41.41
CA ARG A 13 10.71 4.22 -42.20
C ARG A 13 9.58 5.09 -41.65
N ALA A 14 9.79 6.40 -41.66
CA ALA A 14 8.76 7.36 -41.25
C ALA A 14 7.55 7.29 -42.20
N VAL A 15 6.35 7.33 -41.65
CA VAL A 15 5.11 7.44 -42.44
C VAL A 15 5.03 8.86 -43.02
N PRO A 16 4.81 9.03 -44.34
CA PRO A 16 4.70 10.35 -44.95
C PRO A 16 3.59 11.21 -44.29
N PRO A 17 3.87 12.46 -43.87
CA PRO A 17 2.89 13.33 -43.23
C PRO A 17 1.55 13.46 -43.97
N ARG A 18 1.53 13.47 -45.31
CA ARG A 18 0.28 13.55 -46.10
C ARG A 18 -0.58 12.30 -46.00
N GLN A 19 -0.02 11.15 -45.63
CA GLN A 19 -0.83 9.96 -45.32
C GLN A 19 -1.62 10.13 -44.01
N LEU A 20 -1.11 10.93 -43.07
CA LEU A 20 -1.79 11.23 -41.80
C LEU A 20 -2.72 12.44 -41.95
N ASN A 21 -2.31 13.44 -42.72
CA ASN A 21 -3.11 14.63 -43.00
C ASN A 21 -2.96 15.07 -44.47
N PRO A 22 -3.93 14.75 -45.34
CA PRO A 22 -3.88 15.10 -46.77
C PRO A 22 -3.79 16.60 -47.09
N GLN A 23 -4.11 17.47 -46.12
CA GLN A 23 -4.02 18.93 -46.27
C GLN A 23 -2.59 19.47 -46.20
N ILE A 24 -1.61 18.64 -45.81
CA ILE A 24 -0.20 19.04 -45.76
C ILE A 24 0.31 19.26 -47.19
N PRO A 25 0.89 20.45 -47.51
CA PRO A 25 1.50 20.70 -48.81
C PRO A 25 2.66 19.74 -49.12
N GLU A 26 2.85 19.43 -50.40
CA GLU A 26 3.83 18.44 -50.85
C GLU A 26 5.26 18.80 -50.47
N GLY A 27 5.70 20.03 -50.74
CA GLY A 27 7.04 20.49 -50.38
C GLY A 27 7.32 20.42 -48.87
N LEU A 28 6.33 20.68 -48.02
CA LEU A 28 6.51 20.57 -46.57
C LEU A 28 6.69 19.11 -46.11
N GLN A 29 5.96 18.18 -46.73
CA GLN A 29 6.17 16.75 -46.50
C GLN A 29 7.59 16.34 -46.94
N GLU A 30 8.05 16.80 -48.09
CA GLU A 30 9.37 16.42 -48.62
C GLU A 30 10.49 16.94 -47.72
N ILE A 31 10.44 18.20 -47.27
CA ILE A 31 11.41 18.76 -46.30
C ILE A 31 11.43 17.93 -45.01
N THR A 32 10.24 17.55 -44.52
CA THR A 32 10.10 16.75 -43.29
C THR A 32 10.71 15.35 -43.47
N LEU A 33 10.44 14.68 -44.58
CA LEU A 33 10.98 13.36 -44.87
C LEU A 33 12.50 13.40 -45.11
N HIS A 34 13.01 14.43 -45.78
CA HIS A 34 14.45 14.61 -45.99
C HIS A 34 15.19 14.87 -44.66
N ALA A 35 14.59 15.63 -43.74
CA ALA A 35 15.14 15.85 -42.39
C ALA A 35 15.11 14.57 -41.53
N MET A 36 14.12 13.70 -41.72
CA MET A 36 13.93 12.44 -40.99
C MET A 36 14.63 11.23 -41.62
N GLU A 37 15.40 11.41 -42.69
CA GLU A 37 16.09 10.33 -43.38
C GLU A 37 17.09 9.63 -42.44
N LYS A 38 17.14 8.29 -42.48
CA LYS A 38 17.95 7.52 -41.52
C LYS A 38 19.44 7.64 -41.82
N ASP A 39 19.79 7.71 -43.11
CA ASP A 39 21.16 7.93 -43.57
C ASP A 39 21.54 9.41 -43.42
N VAL A 40 22.58 9.69 -42.61
CA VAL A 40 23.09 11.05 -42.37
C VAL A 40 23.47 11.74 -43.67
N HIS A 41 24.05 11.03 -44.63
CA HIS A 41 24.50 11.62 -45.91
C HIS A 41 23.36 12.06 -46.82
N LYS A 42 22.15 11.58 -46.54
CA LYS A 42 20.93 11.90 -47.29
C LYS A 42 20.04 12.88 -46.56
N ARG A 43 20.43 13.31 -45.36
CA ARG A 43 19.80 14.43 -44.64
C ARG A 43 20.43 15.74 -45.08
N TYR A 44 19.84 16.83 -44.59
CA TYR A 44 20.45 18.15 -44.67
C TYR A 44 21.83 18.16 -44.01
N GLN A 45 22.85 18.55 -44.78
CA GLN A 45 24.23 18.64 -44.28
C GLN A 45 24.45 19.87 -43.41
N SER A 46 23.52 20.83 -43.42
CA SER A 46 23.55 22.02 -42.55
C SER A 46 22.16 22.60 -42.35
N ALA A 47 21.94 23.29 -41.22
CA ALA A 47 20.72 24.05 -40.97
C ALA A 47 20.46 25.12 -42.03
N ALA A 48 21.51 25.70 -42.61
CA ALA A 48 21.40 26.67 -43.71
C ALA A 48 20.78 26.06 -44.98
N GLN A 49 21.02 24.77 -45.25
CA GLN A 49 20.39 24.09 -46.38
C GLN A 49 18.89 23.88 -46.13
N MET A 50 18.52 23.42 -44.94
CA MET A 50 17.11 23.27 -44.55
C MET A 50 16.35 24.60 -44.54
N LEU A 51 16.98 25.67 -44.03
CA LEU A 51 16.41 27.02 -44.03
C LEU A 51 16.12 27.53 -45.44
N ARG A 52 16.97 27.23 -46.43
CA ARG A 52 16.74 27.61 -47.82
C ARG A 52 15.49 26.93 -48.39
N ASP A 53 15.32 25.64 -48.17
CA ASP A 53 14.16 24.89 -48.66
C ASP A 53 12.87 25.39 -47.97
N ILE A 54 12.93 25.70 -46.66
CA ILE A 54 11.80 26.31 -45.94
C ILE A 54 11.46 27.70 -46.52
N ASP A 55 12.47 28.53 -46.78
CA ASP A 55 12.27 29.86 -47.37
C ASP A 55 11.73 29.79 -48.80
N GLU A 56 12.13 28.78 -49.58
CA GLU A 56 11.63 28.53 -50.93
C GLU A 56 10.16 28.08 -50.90
N PHE A 57 9.81 27.15 -50.00
CA PHE A 57 8.44 26.74 -49.74
C PHE A 57 7.55 27.89 -49.26
N LYS A 58 8.06 28.79 -48.42
CA LYS A 58 7.32 29.97 -47.97
C LYS A 58 7.04 30.96 -49.11
N ARG A 59 7.89 30.99 -50.14
CA ARG A 59 7.71 31.81 -51.35
C ARG A 59 6.77 31.16 -52.35
N ASP A 60 6.84 29.84 -52.51
CA ASP A 60 5.96 29.05 -53.36
C ASP A 60 5.44 27.80 -52.60
N PRO A 61 4.25 27.87 -51.98
CA PRO A 61 3.67 26.75 -51.25
C PRO A 61 3.32 25.52 -52.12
N SER A 62 3.39 25.65 -53.45
CA SER A 62 3.14 24.56 -54.40
C SER A 62 4.41 23.87 -54.91
N ILE A 63 5.58 24.30 -54.43
CA ILE A 63 6.86 23.71 -54.81
C ILE A 63 6.96 22.24 -54.38
N SER A 64 7.57 21.42 -55.24
CA SER A 64 8.05 20.09 -54.93
C SER A 64 9.57 20.05 -55.17
N PHE A 65 10.29 19.58 -54.16
CA PHE A 65 11.74 19.49 -54.12
C PHE A 65 12.27 18.20 -54.76
N GLU A 66 11.41 17.21 -55.03
CA GLU A 66 11.72 15.91 -55.66
C GLU A 66 13.14 15.40 -55.29
N TYR A 67 13.35 15.00 -54.03
CA TYR A 67 14.61 14.42 -53.56
C TYR A 67 14.84 13.00 -54.14
N LYS A 68 14.93 12.87 -55.48
CA LYS A 68 15.27 11.63 -56.17
C LYS A 68 16.79 11.50 -56.29
N TYR A 69 17.26 10.33 -55.88
CA TYR A 69 18.62 9.82 -56.05
C TYR A 69 19.14 9.97 -57.49
N LEU A 70 19.87 11.05 -57.76
CA LEU A 70 20.92 11.07 -58.77
C LEU A 70 22.24 10.93 -58.03
N GLY A 71 22.68 9.68 -57.90
CA GLY A 71 24.10 9.41 -57.76
C GLY A 71 24.80 9.88 -59.03
N ASP A 72 26.00 10.43 -58.83
CA ASP A 72 26.89 10.97 -59.85
C ASP A 72 26.55 12.38 -60.36
N GLY A 73 27.58 13.22 -60.38
CA GLY A 73 27.50 14.64 -60.69
C GLY A 73 27.10 14.91 -62.13
N SER A 74 26.75 16.19 -62.38
CA SER A 74 26.24 16.78 -63.63
C SER A 74 24.70 16.82 -63.65
N ARG A 75 23.97 17.94 -63.80
CA ARG A 75 24.12 19.24 -64.49
C ARG A 75 23.01 20.18 -63.94
N PRO A 76 22.55 21.26 -64.61
CA PRO A 76 23.20 22.35 -65.36
C PRO A 76 22.87 23.73 -64.73
N HIS A 77 23.74 24.73 -64.88
CA HIS A 77 23.33 26.15 -64.72
C HIS A 77 22.67 26.67 -66.00
N PRO A 78 21.42 27.14 -65.91
CA PRO A 78 21.03 28.44 -66.51
C PRO A 78 19.87 29.14 -65.72
N HIS A 79 19.56 30.44 -65.73
CA HIS A 79 19.94 31.65 -66.45
C HIS A 79 19.60 32.85 -65.53
N THR A 80 20.45 33.89 -65.50
CA THR A 80 20.02 35.26 -65.19
C THR A 80 19.88 36.07 -66.49
N PRO A 81 18.88 36.94 -66.63
CA PRO A 81 18.57 37.65 -67.89
C PRO A 81 19.50 38.83 -68.18
N LYS A 82 19.62 39.14 -69.49
CA LYS A 82 20.42 40.24 -70.07
C LYS A 82 19.63 41.55 -70.16
N THR A 83 20.31 42.69 -70.04
CA THR A 83 20.31 43.91 -70.91
C THR A 83 21.13 45.00 -70.19
N SER A 84 21.93 45.89 -70.78
CA SER A 84 22.18 46.41 -72.14
C SER A 84 23.64 46.96 -72.13
N ARG A 85 24.54 46.72 -73.10
CA ARG A 85 24.62 47.07 -74.53
C ARG A 85 25.20 48.48 -74.81
N GLN A 86 26.51 48.56 -75.01
CA GLN A 86 27.27 49.39 -75.99
C GLN A 86 28.75 49.35 -75.57
N GLN A 87 29.79 49.20 -76.39
CA GLN A 87 29.99 49.26 -77.84
C GLN A 87 31.39 48.61 -78.04
N LYS A 88 31.48 47.49 -78.75
CA LYS A 88 31.89 47.41 -80.17
C LYS A 88 33.40 47.62 -80.42
N ARG A 89 34.06 46.48 -80.67
CA ARG A 89 35.06 46.17 -81.72
C ARG A 89 36.50 46.71 -81.56
N GLU A 90 37.47 45.80 -81.42
CA GLU A 90 38.41 45.30 -82.47
C GLU A 90 39.49 46.36 -82.81
N ARG A 91 40.79 46.12 -82.93
CA ARG A 91 41.58 44.91 -83.19
C ARG A 91 43.08 45.31 -83.07
N LYS A 92 43.92 44.37 -82.62
CA LYS A 92 45.27 44.02 -83.13
C LYS A 92 46.51 44.90 -82.91
N GLU A 93 47.48 44.23 -82.26
CA GLU A 93 48.87 43.97 -82.68
C GLU A 93 49.93 45.10 -82.72
N GLN A 94 50.84 44.99 -81.76
CA GLN A 94 52.31 44.94 -81.89
C GLN A 94 53.05 45.93 -82.82
N LYS A 95 53.88 46.79 -82.20
CA LYS A 95 55.34 46.94 -82.42
C LYS A 95 55.86 48.06 -81.50
N ARG A 96 56.78 47.83 -80.55
CA ARG A 96 58.23 47.59 -80.69
C ARG A 96 59.04 48.91 -80.67
N GLN A 97 59.75 49.14 -79.55
CA GLN A 97 61.04 49.86 -79.38
C GLN A 97 61.03 51.40 -79.65
N ALA A 98 61.72 52.30 -78.95
CA ALA A 98 62.85 52.22 -78.01
C ALA A 98 63.00 53.53 -77.19
N ARG A 99 63.58 53.40 -75.97
CA ARG A 99 64.57 54.27 -75.25
C ARG A 99 64.23 55.75 -75.04
N ARG A 100 64.58 56.44 -73.94
CA ARG A 100 65.38 56.27 -72.69
C ARG A 100 64.91 57.46 -71.81
N GLU A 101 64.82 57.39 -70.49
CA GLU A 101 65.95 57.62 -69.58
C GLU A 101 65.69 57.01 -68.18
N ARG A 102 66.79 56.71 -67.49
CA ARG A 102 66.88 55.86 -66.29
C ARG A 102 66.91 56.70 -65.01
N ALA A 103 66.25 56.22 -63.96
CA ALA A 103 66.61 56.43 -62.56
C ALA A 103 66.37 55.10 -61.78
N PRO A 104 67.11 54.81 -60.70
CA PRO A 104 67.28 53.44 -60.20
C PRO A 104 66.12 53.02 -59.30
N ILE A 105 65.03 52.56 -59.90
CA ILE A 105 63.85 52.02 -59.19
C ILE A 105 64.21 50.74 -58.38
N LEU A 106 65.35 50.11 -58.67
CA LEU A 106 65.80 48.89 -58.00
C LEU A 106 66.24 49.12 -56.53
N ALA A 107 66.78 50.29 -56.18
CA ALA A 107 67.24 50.58 -54.82
C ALA A 107 66.11 50.99 -53.87
N VAL A 108 65.12 51.73 -54.38
CA VAL A 108 63.93 52.15 -53.61
C VAL A 108 62.99 50.95 -53.38
N LEU A 109 62.81 50.09 -54.39
CA LEU A 109 62.00 48.88 -54.25
C LEU A 109 62.64 47.86 -53.29
N ALA A 110 63.98 47.72 -53.31
CA ALA A 110 64.71 46.84 -52.39
C ALA A 110 64.73 47.37 -50.94
N GLY A 111 64.78 48.70 -50.74
CA GLY A 111 64.69 49.31 -49.42
C GLY A 111 63.31 49.19 -48.80
N VAL A 112 62.24 49.35 -49.59
CA VAL A 112 60.85 49.19 -49.13
C VAL A 112 60.52 47.73 -48.84
N THR A 113 61.01 46.77 -49.65
CA THR A 113 60.84 45.34 -49.35
C THR A 113 61.65 44.91 -48.12
N ALA A 114 62.89 45.38 -47.97
CA ALA A 114 63.69 45.11 -46.76
C ALA A 114 63.04 45.71 -45.51
N GLY A 115 62.54 46.95 -45.58
CA GLY A 115 61.80 47.58 -44.49
C GLY A 115 60.51 46.84 -44.15
N PHE A 116 59.75 46.40 -45.14
CA PHE A 116 58.53 45.63 -44.93
C PHE A 116 58.82 44.25 -44.32
N VAL A 117 59.88 43.57 -44.75
CA VAL A 117 60.32 42.29 -44.19
C VAL A 117 60.79 42.44 -42.74
N ILE A 118 61.47 43.53 -42.40
CA ILE A 118 61.89 43.79 -41.02
C ILE A 118 60.67 44.12 -40.15
N VAL A 119 59.74 44.95 -40.63
CA VAL A 119 58.52 45.27 -39.88
C VAL A 119 57.64 44.03 -39.71
N THR A 120 57.49 43.18 -40.72
CA THR A 120 56.76 41.91 -40.58
C THR A 120 57.49 40.94 -39.67
N ALA A 121 58.82 40.83 -39.74
CA ALA A 121 59.59 39.98 -38.82
C ALA A 121 59.51 40.48 -37.37
N CYS A 122 59.55 41.79 -37.14
CA CYS A 122 59.36 42.38 -35.82
C CYS A 122 57.90 42.23 -35.35
N PHE A 123 56.91 42.35 -36.23
CA PHE A 123 55.50 42.12 -35.90
C PHE A 123 55.23 40.64 -35.60
N ILE A 124 55.82 39.71 -36.35
CA ILE A 124 55.77 38.28 -36.09
C ILE A 124 56.50 37.95 -34.78
N GLY A 125 57.69 38.52 -34.56
CA GLY A 125 58.44 38.35 -33.31
C GLY A 125 57.71 38.91 -32.10
N TRP A 126 57.06 40.07 -32.23
CA TRP A 126 56.19 40.67 -31.21
C TRP A 126 54.93 39.81 -30.99
N MET A 127 54.29 39.34 -32.07
CA MET A 127 53.14 38.44 -32.00
C MET A 127 53.53 37.12 -31.31
N PHE A 128 54.73 36.61 -31.54
CA PHE A 128 55.28 35.45 -30.86
C PHE A 128 55.56 35.71 -29.38
N TYR A 129 56.10 36.90 -29.05
CA TYR A 129 56.40 37.30 -27.69
C TYR A 129 55.13 37.53 -26.84
N MET A 130 54.09 38.11 -27.44
CA MET A 130 52.81 38.35 -26.76
C MET A 130 51.91 37.12 -26.73
N ASN A 131 51.90 36.31 -27.79
CA ASN A 131 50.92 35.23 -27.97
C ASN A 131 51.48 33.83 -27.66
N ASN A 132 52.76 33.73 -27.29
CA ASN A 132 53.47 32.52 -26.84
C ASN A 132 52.90 31.18 -27.37
N PRO A 133 52.78 30.99 -28.71
CA PRO A 133 51.98 29.91 -29.29
C PRO A 133 52.62 28.52 -29.18
N PHE A 134 53.73 28.40 -28.44
CA PHE A 134 54.47 27.16 -28.18
C PHE A 134 54.51 26.79 -26.68
N VAL A 135 53.68 27.41 -25.83
CA VAL A 135 53.48 26.87 -24.47
C VAL A 135 52.77 25.53 -24.61
N THR A 136 53.54 24.45 -24.54
CA THR A 136 53.01 23.11 -24.33
C THR A 136 52.49 23.05 -22.90
N VAL A 137 51.19 23.21 -22.74
CA VAL A 137 50.52 22.93 -21.46
C VAL A 137 50.79 21.47 -21.13
N GLU A 138 51.36 21.21 -19.97
CA GLU A 138 51.72 19.87 -19.55
C GLU A 138 50.46 18.99 -19.49
N ASP A 139 50.57 17.73 -19.91
CA ASP A 139 49.46 16.78 -19.83
C ASP A 139 49.43 16.21 -18.40
N THR A 140 48.25 16.18 -17.81
CA THR A 140 47.98 15.61 -16.49
C THR A 140 46.88 14.56 -16.58
N ARG A 141 46.85 13.62 -15.63
CA ARG A 141 45.85 12.55 -15.59
C ARG A 141 44.66 12.96 -14.74
N VAL A 142 43.46 12.76 -15.27
CA VAL A 142 42.21 13.02 -14.57
C VAL A 142 42.12 12.14 -13.32
N PRO A 143 41.88 12.71 -12.13
CA PRO A 143 41.69 11.97 -10.88
C PRO A 143 40.33 11.25 -10.83
N ASP A 144 40.21 10.28 -9.94
CA ASP A 144 38.92 9.67 -9.60
C ASP A 144 38.18 10.54 -8.57
N LEU A 145 37.05 11.11 -8.98
CA LEU A 145 36.14 11.89 -8.15
C LEU A 145 34.86 11.10 -7.82
N ILE A 146 34.65 9.92 -8.40
CA ILE A 146 33.45 9.11 -8.16
C ILE A 146 33.48 8.64 -6.69
N GLY A 147 32.34 8.75 -6.01
CA GLY A 147 32.22 8.41 -4.59
C GLY A 147 32.69 9.51 -3.64
N GLN A 148 33.29 10.61 -4.13
CA GLN A 148 33.67 11.74 -3.29
C GLN A 148 32.49 12.70 -3.03
N SER A 149 32.58 13.42 -1.91
CA SER A 149 31.63 14.46 -1.51
C SER A 149 31.86 15.74 -2.33
N TRP A 150 30.81 16.19 -3.04
CA TRP A 150 30.85 17.44 -3.81
C TRP A 150 31.13 18.66 -2.91
N ASP A 151 30.55 18.67 -1.71
CA ASP A 151 30.72 19.75 -0.75
C ASP A 151 32.16 19.86 -0.23
N ASP A 152 32.84 18.72 -0.05
CA ASP A 152 34.24 18.71 0.36
C ASP A 152 35.16 19.10 -0.81
N LEU A 153 34.86 18.64 -2.02
CA LEU A 153 35.62 18.95 -3.23
C LEU A 153 35.58 20.43 -3.63
N ARG A 154 34.44 21.10 -3.49
CA ARG A 154 34.34 22.54 -3.84
C ARG A 154 35.08 23.45 -2.87
N VAL A 155 35.32 23.00 -1.63
CA VAL A 155 36.01 23.77 -0.59
C VAL A 155 37.50 23.39 -0.52
N SER A 156 37.83 22.14 -0.83
CA SER A 156 39.20 21.66 -0.83
C SER A 156 39.92 22.01 -2.13
N ASN A 157 41.11 22.60 -2.04
CA ASN A 157 42.00 22.78 -3.19
C ASN A 157 42.80 21.50 -3.46
N GLN A 158 42.14 20.35 -3.41
CA GLN A 158 42.80 19.03 -3.49
C GLN A 158 43.34 18.75 -4.90
N TYR A 159 42.72 19.33 -5.92
CA TYR A 159 43.05 19.14 -7.33
C TYR A 159 43.32 20.50 -8.02
N PRO A 160 44.43 21.19 -7.67
CA PRO A 160 44.72 22.54 -8.16
C PRO A 160 44.94 22.64 -9.68
N ASP A 161 45.22 21.51 -10.33
CA ASP A 161 45.49 21.42 -11.77
C ASP A 161 44.22 21.31 -12.61
N PHE A 162 43.04 21.24 -12.00
CA PHE A 162 41.76 21.04 -12.67
C PHE A 162 40.71 22.06 -12.21
N VAL A 163 39.80 22.39 -13.11
CA VAL A 163 38.60 23.18 -12.78
C VAL A 163 37.44 22.21 -12.63
N ILE A 164 36.93 22.00 -11.42
CA ILE A 164 35.83 21.04 -11.20
C ILE A 164 34.51 21.80 -11.18
N GLU A 165 33.59 21.44 -12.08
CA GLU A 165 32.28 22.08 -12.23
C GLU A 165 31.15 21.04 -12.18
N MET A 166 30.00 21.42 -11.62
CA MET A 166 28.82 20.56 -11.60
C MET A 166 28.08 20.64 -12.95
N ASP A 167 27.80 19.49 -13.56
CA ASP A 167 27.05 19.37 -14.82
C ASP A 167 25.54 19.28 -14.57
N GLY A 168 24.92 20.46 -14.40
CA GLY A 168 23.48 20.58 -14.18
C GLY A 168 23.06 20.43 -12.71
N GLU A 169 21.77 20.20 -12.48
CA GLU A 169 21.21 20.03 -11.14
C GLU A 169 21.41 18.58 -10.64
N PRO A 170 21.56 18.36 -9.32
CA PRO A 170 21.65 17.02 -8.75
C PRO A 170 20.45 16.12 -9.12
N GLN A 171 20.74 14.86 -9.48
CA GLN A 171 19.73 13.88 -9.93
C GLN A 171 19.58 12.73 -8.94
N TYR A 172 18.40 12.10 -8.89
CA TYR A 172 18.18 10.92 -8.04
C TYR A 172 19.06 9.75 -8.49
N ASN A 173 19.69 9.09 -7.52
CA ASN A 173 20.54 7.93 -7.73
C ASN A 173 20.41 7.00 -6.52
N SER A 174 20.07 5.73 -6.76
CA SER A 174 19.87 4.73 -5.70
C SER A 174 21.15 4.05 -5.22
N GLU A 175 22.25 4.19 -5.96
CA GLU A 175 23.55 3.57 -5.67
C GLU A 175 24.45 4.50 -4.84
N TYR A 176 24.38 5.81 -5.09
CA TYR A 176 25.20 6.82 -4.41
C TYR A 176 24.37 7.70 -3.48
N GLY A 177 24.86 7.93 -2.26
CA GLY A 177 24.21 8.79 -1.27
C GLY A 177 24.09 10.26 -1.70
N GLN A 178 23.26 11.03 -1.01
CA GLN A 178 23.07 12.45 -1.30
C GLN A 178 24.40 13.24 -1.20
N GLY A 179 24.68 14.09 -2.18
CA GLY A 179 25.88 14.93 -2.23
C GLY A 179 27.13 14.24 -2.77
N VAL A 180 27.01 12.97 -3.16
CA VAL A 180 28.13 12.17 -3.68
C VAL A 180 28.19 12.23 -5.21
N ILE A 181 29.38 12.35 -5.78
CA ILE A 181 29.59 12.32 -7.23
C ILE A 181 29.44 10.89 -7.73
N TYR A 182 28.60 10.68 -8.75
CA TYR A 182 28.35 9.36 -9.34
C TYR A 182 28.80 9.25 -10.80
N ASP A 183 29.17 10.37 -11.43
CA ASP A 183 29.56 10.44 -12.84
C ASP A 183 30.53 11.61 -13.04
N GLN A 184 31.54 11.42 -13.88
CA GLN A 184 32.53 12.45 -14.21
C GLN A 184 32.93 12.39 -15.68
N GLU A 185 33.18 13.56 -16.26
CA GLU A 185 33.71 13.70 -17.61
C GLU A 185 34.83 14.78 -17.62
N PRO A 186 36.04 14.47 -18.10
CA PRO A 186 36.48 13.19 -18.65
C PRO A 186 36.60 12.06 -17.61
N GLU A 187 36.56 10.79 -18.07
CA GLU A 187 36.73 9.62 -17.21
C GLU A 187 38.09 9.60 -16.49
N GLU A 188 38.17 8.88 -15.36
CA GLU A 188 39.40 8.69 -14.60
C GLU A 188 40.56 8.22 -15.50
N GLY A 189 41.75 8.79 -15.28
CA GLY A 189 42.98 8.38 -15.95
C GLY A 189 43.12 8.90 -17.39
N ALA A 190 42.13 9.61 -17.92
CA ALA A 190 42.26 10.33 -19.18
C ALA A 190 43.40 11.35 -19.11
N ASN A 191 44.19 11.47 -20.18
CA ASN A 191 45.22 12.51 -20.29
C ASN A 191 44.57 13.79 -20.83
N VAL A 192 44.59 14.85 -20.03
CA VAL A 192 44.06 16.16 -20.38
C VAL A 192 45.09 17.22 -20.08
N LYS A 193 44.91 18.43 -20.63
CA LYS A 193 45.84 19.53 -20.36
C LYS A 193 45.61 20.06 -18.94
N VAL A 194 46.67 20.51 -18.26
CA VAL A 194 46.53 21.25 -17.01
C VAL A 194 45.57 22.44 -17.20
N GLY A 195 44.67 22.63 -16.22
CA GLY A 195 43.59 23.61 -16.25
C GLY A 195 42.32 23.15 -16.98
N SER A 196 42.24 21.89 -17.40
CA SER A 196 41.02 21.34 -18.01
C SER A 196 39.86 21.28 -17.01
N THR A 197 38.65 21.47 -17.51
CA THR A 197 37.43 21.37 -16.71
C THR A 197 36.98 19.92 -16.59
N ILE A 198 36.82 19.43 -15.36
CA ILE A 198 36.16 18.16 -15.06
C ILE A 198 34.72 18.47 -14.66
N ARG A 199 33.78 17.91 -15.42
CA ARG A 199 32.35 18.03 -15.17
C ARG A 199 31.88 16.85 -14.34
N VAL A 200 31.23 17.09 -13.23
CA VAL A 200 30.75 16.05 -12.32
C VAL A 200 29.23 16.11 -12.15
N ARG A 201 28.59 14.95 -12.03
CA ARG A 201 27.17 14.87 -11.63
C ARG A 201 27.06 14.37 -10.21
N VAL A 202 26.19 15.04 -9.46
CA VAL A 202 26.03 14.82 -8.02
C VAL A 202 24.70 14.14 -7.75
N SER A 203 24.73 13.13 -6.88
CA SER A 203 23.55 12.39 -6.45
C SER A 203 22.69 13.23 -5.51
N ARG A 204 21.38 13.20 -5.72
CA ARG A 204 20.36 13.70 -4.79
C ARG A 204 19.96 12.63 -3.75
N GLY A 205 20.55 11.45 -3.81
CA GLY A 205 20.13 10.26 -3.07
C GLY A 205 19.04 9.48 -3.79
N ALA A 206 18.57 8.39 -3.17
CA ALA A 206 17.45 7.62 -3.68
C ALA A 206 16.17 8.47 -3.66
N GLN A 207 15.27 8.22 -4.62
CA GLN A 207 13.94 8.81 -4.56
C GLN A 207 13.17 8.15 -3.42
N THR A 208 12.84 8.93 -2.38
CA THR A 208 12.07 8.46 -1.23
C THR A 208 10.60 8.87 -1.31
N VAL A 209 9.75 8.07 -0.69
CA VAL A 209 8.33 8.36 -0.47
C VAL A 209 8.07 8.30 1.03
N SER A 210 7.34 9.28 1.57
CA SER A 210 6.94 9.27 2.97
C SER A 210 5.74 8.37 3.16
N LEU A 211 5.85 7.36 4.02
CA LEU A 211 4.76 6.43 4.30
C LEU A 211 3.68 7.14 5.16
N PRO A 212 2.41 7.24 4.73
CA PRO A 212 1.33 7.72 5.58
C PRO A 212 0.93 6.64 6.60
N ASP A 213 0.09 7.02 7.54
CA ASP A 213 -0.53 6.05 8.44
C ASP A 213 -1.66 5.31 7.73
N PHE A 214 -1.47 3.99 7.55
CA PHE A 214 -2.46 3.09 6.97
C PHE A 214 -3.30 2.37 8.04
N ALA A 215 -3.11 2.64 9.33
CA ALA A 215 -3.89 1.99 10.39
C ALA A 215 -5.41 2.20 10.16
N GLY A 216 -6.16 1.11 10.19
CA GLY A 216 -7.61 1.07 9.96
C GLY A 216 -8.03 1.17 8.49
N TRP A 217 -7.10 1.30 7.54
CA TRP A 217 -7.43 1.24 6.11
C TRP A 217 -7.74 -0.19 5.68
N ASP A 218 -8.55 -0.33 4.64
CA ASP A 218 -8.73 -1.61 3.95
C ASP A 218 -7.39 -2.09 3.37
N ALA A 219 -7.04 -3.36 3.60
CA ALA A 219 -5.76 -3.92 3.19
C ALA A 219 -5.53 -3.88 1.67
N VAL A 220 -6.59 -4.05 0.88
CA VAL A 220 -6.52 -3.99 -0.58
C VAL A 220 -6.24 -2.56 -1.05
N GLN A 221 -6.89 -1.57 -0.42
CA GLN A 221 -6.65 -0.15 -0.72
C GLN A 221 -5.23 0.27 -0.34
N ALA A 222 -4.76 -0.11 0.86
CA ALA A 222 -3.41 0.20 1.31
C ALA A 222 -2.36 -0.41 0.38
N ARG A 223 -2.52 -1.69 -0.02
CA ARG A 223 -1.63 -2.35 -0.98
C ARG A 223 -1.60 -1.62 -2.32
N ALA A 224 -2.75 -1.28 -2.88
CA ALA A 224 -2.83 -0.58 -4.17
C ALA A 224 -2.11 0.78 -4.12
N GLN A 225 -2.24 1.52 -3.02
CA GLN A 225 -1.57 2.81 -2.85
C GLN A 225 -0.04 2.67 -2.78
N LEU A 226 0.45 1.65 -2.08
CA LEU A 226 1.88 1.36 -1.98
C LEU A 226 2.48 0.91 -3.32
N GLU A 227 1.77 0.06 -4.05
CA GLU A 227 2.17 -0.38 -5.39
C GLU A 227 2.19 0.79 -6.39
N GLU A 228 1.25 1.74 -6.30
CA GLU A 228 1.23 2.96 -7.11
C GLU A 228 2.49 3.82 -6.92
N TRP A 229 3.06 3.82 -5.70
CA TRP A 229 4.31 4.52 -5.39
C TRP A 229 5.57 3.74 -5.78
N GLY A 230 5.40 2.58 -6.42
CA GLY A 230 6.52 1.74 -6.85
C GLY A 230 7.22 1.01 -5.72
N LEU A 231 6.54 0.80 -4.59
CA LEU A 231 7.01 -0.01 -3.47
C LEU A 231 6.57 -1.46 -3.64
N ALA A 232 7.39 -2.40 -3.17
CA ALA A 232 6.98 -3.80 -3.05
C ALA A 232 6.18 -3.99 -1.76
N VAL A 233 5.16 -4.84 -1.77
CA VAL A 233 4.30 -5.08 -0.60
C VAL A 233 4.36 -6.54 -0.18
N ASP A 234 4.60 -6.78 1.12
CA ASP A 234 4.47 -8.09 1.77
C ASP A 234 3.28 -8.05 2.74
N GLU A 235 2.54 -9.15 2.87
CA GLU A 235 1.34 -9.19 3.70
C GLU A 235 1.48 -10.23 4.82
N LYS A 236 1.20 -9.83 6.06
CA LYS A 236 1.20 -10.72 7.22
C LYS A 236 -0.10 -10.60 7.99
N LEU A 237 -0.70 -11.76 8.27
CA LEU A 237 -1.93 -11.84 9.05
C LEU A 237 -1.60 -11.90 10.55
N LEU A 238 -2.38 -11.19 11.35
CA LEU A 238 -2.36 -11.28 12.82
C LEU A 238 -3.76 -11.07 13.40
N PHE A 239 -4.00 -11.56 14.61
CA PHE A 239 -5.25 -11.29 15.33
C PHE A 239 -5.14 -9.96 16.09
N ASP A 240 -6.20 -9.15 16.02
CA ASP A 240 -6.31 -7.89 16.75
C ASP A 240 -7.78 -7.66 17.15
N ASP A 241 -8.01 -7.42 18.45
CA ASP A 241 -9.35 -7.27 19.02
C ASP A 241 -10.00 -5.92 18.68
N ASN A 242 -9.21 -4.91 18.30
CA ASN A 242 -9.66 -3.54 18.07
C ASN A 242 -9.77 -3.18 16.58
N VAL A 243 -9.06 -3.92 15.72
CA VAL A 243 -9.04 -3.67 14.28
C VAL A 243 -9.93 -4.69 13.56
N PRO A 244 -10.93 -4.26 12.78
CA PRO A 244 -11.78 -5.16 12.00
C PRO A 244 -10.97 -6.07 11.08
N ALA A 245 -11.49 -7.26 10.80
CA ALA A 245 -10.89 -8.17 9.82
C ALA A 245 -10.69 -7.47 8.46
N ASP A 246 -9.64 -7.87 7.74
CA ASP A 246 -9.21 -7.33 6.45
C ASP A 246 -8.74 -5.86 6.46
N SER A 247 -8.59 -5.26 7.65
CA SER A 247 -8.05 -3.91 7.82
C SER A 247 -6.59 -3.95 8.27
N VAL A 248 -5.81 -2.93 7.89
CA VAL A 248 -4.40 -2.80 8.27
C VAL A 248 -4.29 -2.39 9.73
N VAL A 249 -3.53 -3.16 10.49
CA VAL A 249 -3.19 -2.86 11.90
C VAL A 249 -2.02 -1.89 11.96
N ARG A 250 -0.98 -2.18 11.17
CA ARG A 250 0.25 -1.38 11.08
C ARG A 250 1.08 -1.77 9.87
N THR A 251 2.09 -0.98 9.56
CA THR A 251 3.09 -1.26 8.52
C THR A 251 4.48 -1.43 9.13
N ALA A 252 5.39 -2.07 8.38
CA ALA A 252 6.83 -2.04 8.63
C ALA A 252 7.56 -1.78 7.30
N PRO A 253 8.32 -0.69 7.14
CA PRO A 253 8.59 0.37 8.12
C PRO A 253 7.34 1.10 8.65
N ALA A 254 7.46 1.78 9.80
CA ALA A 254 6.34 2.44 10.45
C ALA A 254 5.87 3.67 9.65
N ALA A 255 4.66 4.15 9.94
CA ALA A 255 4.16 5.41 9.39
C ALA A 255 5.17 6.56 9.60
N GLU A 256 5.14 7.53 8.71
CA GLU A 256 6.03 8.70 8.62
C GLU A 256 7.51 8.37 8.34
N THR A 257 7.84 7.10 8.07
CA THR A 257 9.19 6.71 7.62
C THR A 257 9.34 7.00 6.14
N GLU A 258 10.49 7.55 5.74
CA GLU A 258 10.88 7.65 4.34
C GLU A 258 11.38 6.30 3.82
N VAL A 259 10.74 5.79 2.77
CA VAL A 259 11.10 4.53 2.10
C VAL A 259 11.57 4.81 0.69
N SER A 260 12.63 4.11 0.26
CA SER A 260 13.16 4.28 -1.09
C SER A 260 12.26 3.59 -2.12
N ALA A 261 12.15 4.14 -3.33
CA ALA A 261 11.44 3.48 -4.42
C ALA A 261 11.97 2.05 -4.64
N GLY A 262 11.08 1.06 -4.72
CA GLY A 262 11.41 -0.37 -4.83
C GLY A 262 11.68 -1.09 -3.51
N GLU A 263 11.69 -0.40 -2.37
CA GLU A 263 11.77 -1.04 -1.05
C GLU A 263 10.50 -1.84 -0.71
N THR A 264 10.63 -2.87 0.13
CA THR A 264 9.50 -3.70 0.55
C THR A 264 8.87 -3.18 1.84
N VAL A 265 7.58 -2.88 1.80
CA VAL A 265 6.77 -2.52 2.97
C VAL A 265 5.88 -3.72 3.34
N THR A 266 6.02 -4.21 4.57
CA THR A 266 5.12 -5.24 5.10
C THR A 266 3.87 -4.60 5.70
N ILE A 267 2.69 -4.96 5.19
CA ILE A 267 1.40 -4.64 5.80
C ILE A 267 0.98 -5.76 6.75
N TYR A 268 0.58 -5.40 7.97
CA TYR A 268 0.01 -6.34 8.94
C TYR A 268 -1.51 -6.20 8.90
N VAL A 269 -2.19 -7.25 8.47
CA VAL A 269 -3.64 -7.26 8.26
C VAL A 269 -4.31 -8.00 9.41
N SER A 270 -5.36 -7.41 9.96
CA SER A 270 -6.14 -7.99 11.04
C SER A 270 -6.97 -9.17 10.52
N MET A 271 -6.94 -10.28 11.26
CA MET A 271 -7.88 -11.39 11.13
C MET A 271 -9.12 -11.20 12.01
N GLY A 272 -9.25 -10.05 12.68
CA GLY A 272 -10.20 -9.79 13.74
C GLY A 272 -9.76 -10.36 15.09
N LYS A 273 -10.71 -10.41 16.03
CA LYS A 273 -10.51 -10.99 17.36
C LYS A 273 -10.11 -12.45 17.25
N GLU A 274 -9.15 -12.87 18.08
CA GLU A 274 -8.82 -14.29 18.21
C GLU A 274 -9.97 -15.02 18.92
N GLU A 275 -10.65 -15.90 18.19
CA GLU A 275 -11.74 -16.71 18.74
C GLU A 275 -11.17 -17.92 19.51
N THR A 276 -11.36 -17.94 20.82
CA THR A 276 -11.00 -19.08 21.68
C THR A 276 -12.03 -20.20 21.50
N LEU A 277 -11.69 -21.19 20.67
CA LEU A 277 -12.55 -22.34 20.45
C LEU A 277 -12.50 -23.31 21.63
N LYS A 278 -13.68 -23.66 22.16
CA LYS A 278 -13.85 -24.65 23.23
C LYS A 278 -14.80 -25.75 22.75
N ASN A 279 -14.63 -26.95 23.31
CA ASN A 279 -15.48 -28.10 22.97
C ASN A 279 -16.78 -28.03 23.78
N VAL A 280 -17.91 -28.26 23.11
CA VAL A 280 -19.21 -28.36 23.78
C VAL A 280 -19.28 -29.68 24.58
N PRO A 281 -19.56 -29.64 25.89
CA PRO A 281 -19.68 -30.85 26.71
C PRO A 281 -20.96 -31.63 26.40
N PRO A 282 -21.05 -32.91 26.82
CA PRO A 282 -22.31 -33.64 26.85
C PRO A 282 -23.22 -33.08 27.96
N LEU A 283 -24.47 -32.76 27.61
CA LEU A 283 -25.48 -32.21 28.51
C LEU A 283 -26.74 -33.08 28.60
N GLU A 284 -26.88 -34.11 27.77
CA GLU A 284 -28.03 -35.02 27.83
C GLU A 284 -28.02 -35.81 29.15
N GLY A 285 -29.19 -35.90 29.80
CA GLY A 285 -29.40 -36.64 31.04
C GLY A 285 -28.99 -35.91 32.33
N ILE A 286 -28.58 -34.65 32.28
CA ILE A 286 -28.37 -33.81 33.48
C ILE A 286 -29.44 -32.72 33.62
N SER A 287 -29.54 -32.13 34.81
CA SER A 287 -30.50 -31.06 35.09
C SER A 287 -30.12 -29.75 34.37
N PRO A 288 -31.08 -28.87 34.04
CA PRO A 288 -30.79 -27.57 33.44
C PRO A 288 -29.91 -26.67 34.32
N GLU A 289 -30.00 -26.78 35.65
CA GLU A 289 -29.17 -26.02 36.60
C GLU A 289 -27.70 -26.50 36.64
N ASP A 290 -27.49 -27.82 36.60
CA ASP A 290 -26.14 -28.39 36.51
C ASP A 290 -25.49 -28.05 35.17
N ALA A 291 -26.27 -28.15 34.08
CA ALA A 291 -25.82 -27.80 32.74
C ALA A 291 -25.44 -26.32 32.65
N LYS A 292 -26.24 -25.42 33.23
CA LYS A 292 -25.93 -24.00 33.32
C LYS A 292 -24.61 -23.76 34.04
N THR A 293 -24.43 -24.36 35.21
CA THR A 293 -23.18 -24.22 36.00
C THR A 293 -21.96 -24.74 35.22
N LEU A 294 -22.09 -25.88 34.56
CA LEU A 294 -21.04 -26.47 33.74
C LEU A 294 -20.68 -25.56 32.56
N LEU A 295 -21.67 -25.11 31.80
CA LEU A 295 -21.48 -24.24 30.63
C LEU A 295 -20.88 -22.89 31.01
N GLU A 296 -21.38 -22.25 32.07
CA GLU A 296 -20.85 -20.97 32.57
C GLU A 296 -19.39 -21.11 33.04
N SER A 297 -19.03 -22.22 33.69
CA SER A 297 -17.64 -22.50 34.08
C SER A 297 -16.70 -22.65 32.89
N MET A 298 -17.24 -23.07 31.74
CA MET A 298 -16.53 -23.18 30.47
C MET A 298 -16.58 -21.88 29.64
N GLY A 299 -17.25 -20.83 30.13
CA GLY A 299 -17.40 -19.56 29.44
C GLY A 299 -18.46 -19.58 28.34
N PHE A 300 -19.33 -20.59 28.29
CA PHE A 300 -20.50 -20.62 27.42
C PHE A 300 -21.72 -19.99 28.11
N LYS A 301 -22.70 -19.60 27.31
CA LYS A 301 -24.02 -19.17 27.78
C LYS A 301 -25.01 -20.31 27.55
N VAL A 302 -26.06 -20.39 28.34
CA VAL A 302 -27.12 -21.40 28.18
C VAL A 302 -28.45 -20.74 27.84
N SER A 303 -29.22 -21.39 26.98
CA SER A 303 -30.63 -21.08 26.72
C SER A 303 -31.43 -22.35 26.91
N VAL A 304 -32.45 -22.32 27.76
CA VAL A 304 -33.28 -23.49 28.08
C VAL A 304 -34.60 -23.40 27.33
N ARG A 305 -34.98 -24.49 26.66
CA ARG A 305 -36.27 -24.69 26.02
C ARG A 305 -36.92 -25.94 26.59
N TYR A 306 -38.20 -25.86 26.90
CA TYR A 306 -38.99 -27.00 27.39
C TYR A 306 -39.78 -27.62 26.24
N ASP A 307 -39.92 -28.94 26.26
CA ASP A 307 -40.75 -29.72 25.35
C ASP A 307 -41.97 -30.23 26.13
N ASP A 308 -43.04 -29.43 26.10
CA ASP A 308 -44.28 -29.65 26.85
C ASP A 308 -45.16 -30.78 26.29
N GLU A 309 -44.87 -31.24 25.07
CA GLU A 309 -45.52 -32.38 24.42
C GLU A 309 -44.69 -33.67 24.50
N PHE A 310 -43.67 -33.72 25.37
CA PHE A 310 -42.79 -34.87 25.50
C PHE A 310 -43.56 -36.13 25.92
N ASP A 311 -43.55 -37.16 25.06
CA ASP A 311 -44.25 -38.45 25.24
C ASP A 311 -43.29 -39.63 25.51
N GLY A 312 -42.07 -39.32 25.95
CA GLY A 312 -41.00 -40.28 26.18
C GLY A 312 -41.03 -40.97 27.54
N ASP A 313 -39.85 -41.40 28.02
CA ASP A 313 -39.69 -42.02 29.33
C ASP A 313 -39.89 -40.98 30.44
N GLU A 314 -40.82 -41.22 31.36
CA GLU A 314 -41.10 -40.38 32.53
C GLU A 314 -39.83 -40.14 33.38
N ALA A 315 -38.87 -41.07 33.37
CA ALA A 315 -37.58 -40.90 34.04
C ALA A 315 -36.71 -39.77 33.46
N LEU A 316 -37.07 -39.23 32.29
CA LEU A 316 -36.37 -38.12 31.64
C LEU A 316 -37.03 -36.77 31.92
N GLU A 317 -38.20 -36.71 32.57
CA GLU A 317 -38.84 -35.44 32.91
C GLU A 317 -37.92 -34.54 33.75
N GLY A 318 -37.85 -33.26 33.37
CA GLY A 318 -36.96 -32.28 34.00
C GLY A 318 -35.47 -32.44 33.62
N LEU A 319 -35.10 -33.44 32.83
CA LEU A 319 -33.74 -33.64 32.32
C LEU A 319 -33.58 -33.12 30.89
N ILE A 320 -32.34 -32.76 30.54
CA ILE A 320 -32.00 -32.37 29.19
C ILE A 320 -32.05 -33.60 28.26
N ILE A 321 -32.86 -33.51 27.21
CA ILE A 321 -33.03 -34.53 26.16
C ILE A 321 -32.37 -34.12 24.83
N GLY A 322 -31.93 -32.87 24.71
CA GLY A 322 -31.26 -32.40 23.50
C GLY A 322 -30.41 -31.17 23.75
N GLN A 323 -29.41 -30.98 22.91
CA GLN A 323 -28.55 -29.79 22.92
C GLN A 323 -28.18 -29.34 21.51
N SER A 324 -27.96 -28.04 21.35
CA SER A 324 -27.46 -27.43 20.13
C SER A 324 -26.50 -26.29 20.47
N PRO A 325 -25.25 -26.30 19.98
CA PRO A 325 -24.62 -27.32 19.13
C PRO A 325 -24.40 -28.68 19.82
N ALA A 326 -24.24 -29.74 19.02
CA ALA A 326 -24.06 -31.11 19.51
C ALA A 326 -22.76 -31.28 20.31
N GLN A 327 -22.72 -32.28 21.20
CA GLN A 327 -21.52 -32.58 21.99
C GLN A 327 -20.26 -32.73 21.11
N GLY A 328 -19.12 -32.28 21.61
CA GLY A 328 -17.84 -32.35 20.90
C GLY A 328 -17.67 -31.33 19.76
N SER A 329 -18.70 -30.55 19.44
CA SER A 329 -18.56 -29.42 18.51
C SER A 329 -17.59 -28.38 19.06
N GLN A 330 -16.82 -27.73 18.17
CA GLN A 330 -15.95 -26.62 18.54
C GLN A 330 -16.65 -25.30 18.26
N VAL A 331 -16.83 -24.49 19.30
CA VAL A 331 -17.51 -23.19 19.21
C VAL A 331 -16.74 -22.14 19.98
N ALA A 332 -16.93 -20.87 19.60
CA ALA A 332 -16.29 -19.75 20.28
C ALA A 332 -16.77 -19.61 21.72
N GLU A 333 -15.90 -19.16 22.60
CA GLU A 333 -16.27 -18.74 23.96
C GLU A 333 -17.39 -17.68 23.94
N GLY A 334 -18.31 -17.78 24.91
CA GLY A 334 -19.50 -16.92 24.97
C GLY A 334 -20.63 -17.33 24.04
N THR A 335 -20.46 -18.37 23.22
CA THR A 335 -21.53 -18.98 22.41
C THR A 335 -22.66 -19.47 23.31
N VAL A 336 -23.91 -19.28 22.87
CA VAL A 336 -25.11 -19.77 23.54
C VAL A 336 -25.35 -21.22 23.12
N ILE A 337 -25.39 -22.12 24.09
CA ILE A 337 -25.81 -23.51 23.92
C ILE A 337 -27.29 -23.58 24.28
N GLU A 338 -28.13 -23.93 23.30
CA GLU A 338 -29.54 -24.21 23.52
C GLU A 338 -29.69 -25.65 24.01
N VAL A 339 -30.43 -25.84 25.09
CA VAL A 339 -30.77 -27.16 25.64
C VAL A 339 -32.28 -27.35 25.63
N THR A 340 -32.71 -28.55 25.25
CA THR A 340 -34.11 -28.98 25.29
C THR A 340 -34.31 -29.86 26.50
N VAL A 341 -35.25 -29.50 27.36
CA VAL A 341 -35.63 -30.23 28.58
C VAL A 341 -36.97 -30.92 28.34
N ALA A 342 -37.07 -32.19 28.75
CA ALA A 342 -38.31 -32.93 28.67
C ALA A 342 -39.35 -32.44 29.68
N GLY A 343 -40.58 -32.28 29.22
CA GLY A 343 -41.71 -31.87 30.06
C GLY A 343 -41.83 -30.36 30.16
N GLN A 344 -42.75 -29.92 31.03
CA GLN A 344 -42.99 -28.52 31.30
C GLN A 344 -41.92 -27.95 32.23
N ARG A 345 -41.84 -26.62 32.25
CA ARG A 345 -41.03 -25.93 33.23
C ARG A 345 -41.64 -26.17 34.61
N ASP A 346 -40.92 -26.91 35.45
CA ASP A 346 -41.24 -27.06 36.86
C ASP A 346 -40.84 -25.75 37.57
N ASP A 347 -41.79 -24.82 37.68
CA ASP A 347 -41.63 -23.55 38.40
C ASP A 347 -42.03 -23.69 39.88
N SER A 348 -42.20 -24.94 40.35
CA SER A 348 -42.62 -25.22 41.71
C SER A 348 -41.61 -24.74 42.75
N THR A 349 -42.11 -24.01 43.74
CA THR A 349 -41.31 -23.52 44.85
C THR A 349 -41.36 -24.52 45.99
N LYS A 350 -40.18 -24.87 46.51
CA LYS A 350 -40.03 -25.77 47.65
C LYS A 350 -39.90 -25.00 48.95
N THR A 351 -40.74 -25.31 49.94
CA THR A 351 -40.68 -24.71 51.28
C THR A 351 -40.87 -25.75 52.37
N GLN A 352 -40.55 -25.39 53.62
CA GLN A 352 -40.77 -26.25 54.78
C GLN A 352 -41.73 -25.57 55.74
N LEU A 353 -42.80 -26.26 56.09
CA LEU A 353 -43.74 -25.80 57.10
C LEU A 353 -43.34 -26.37 58.46
N MET A 354 -43.33 -25.54 59.50
CA MET A 354 -42.96 -25.97 60.86
C MET A 354 -44.20 -26.13 61.72
N ILE A 355 -44.64 -27.38 61.88
CA ILE A 355 -45.86 -27.71 62.63
C ILE A 355 -45.51 -28.16 64.02
N ARG A 356 -45.95 -27.40 65.04
CA ARG A 356 -45.76 -27.80 66.43
C ARG A 356 -46.72 -28.93 66.75
N LEU A 357 -46.22 -29.95 67.42
CA LEU A 357 -46.98 -31.14 67.79
C LEU A 357 -47.31 -31.14 69.29
N PRO A 358 -48.47 -31.70 69.69
CA PRO A 358 -48.85 -31.81 71.10
C PRO A 358 -47.88 -32.74 71.84
N SER A 359 -47.10 -32.18 72.77
CA SER A 359 -46.04 -32.94 73.46
C SER A 359 -46.55 -33.93 74.51
N GLU A 360 -47.82 -33.83 74.88
CA GLU A 360 -48.48 -34.71 75.86
C GLU A 360 -48.77 -36.10 75.26
N ILE A 361 -48.95 -36.19 73.94
CA ILE A 361 -49.26 -37.42 73.24
C ILE A 361 -47.97 -38.25 73.03
N ASN A 362 -47.83 -39.33 73.78
CA ASN A 362 -46.69 -40.25 73.70
C ASN A 362 -47.06 -41.60 73.05
N ARG A 363 -47.59 -41.53 71.82
CA ARG A 363 -47.85 -42.68 70.96
C ARG A 363 -47.47 -42.35 69.51
N LEU A 364 -47.37 -43.37 68.66
CA LEU A 364 -47.26 -43.15 67.22
C LEU A 364 -48.59 -42.61 66.70
N VAL A 365 -48.49 -41.57 65.87
CA VAL A 365 -49.60 -40.95 65.16
C VAL A 365 -49.22 -40.79 63.70
N GLU A 366 -50.22 -40.81 62.84
CA GLU A 366 -50.07 -40.50 61.42
C GLU A 366 -50.32 -39.01 61.19
N MET A 367 -49.30 -38.31 60.73
CA MET A 367 -49.45 -36.95 60.21
C MET A 367 -49.60 -37.07 58.71
N SER A 368 -50.66 -36.52 58.14
CA SER A 368 -50.77 -36.34 56.70
C SER A 368 -51.03 -34.89 56.35
N LEU A 369 -50.62 -34.52 55.14
CA LEU A 369 -50.81 -33.19 54.61
C LEU A 369 -51.35 -33.30 53.19
N THR A 370 -52.37 -32.50 52.90
CA THR A 370 -52.92 -32.33 51.57
C THR A 370 -52.60 -30.94 51.03
N ILE A 371 -52.40 -30.83 49.72
CA ILE A 371 -52.34 -29.57 48.97
C ILE A 371 -53.52 -29.58 48.00
N ASP A 372 -54.42 -28.60 48.13
CA ASP A 372 -55.65 -28.51 47.33
C ASP A 372 -56.46 -29.84 47.28
N GLY A 373 -56.44 -30.57 48.39
CA GLY A 373 -57.16 -31.84 48.58
C GLY A 373 -56.45 -33.09 48.06
N VAL A 374 -55.22 -32.99 47.54
CA VAL A 374 -54.38 -34.13 47.15
C VAL A 374 -53.39 -34.44 48.27
N GLU A 375 -53.34 -35.69 48.74
CA GLU A 375 -52.40 -36.12 49.79
C GLU A 375 -50.97 -36.17 49.26
N GLU A 376 -50.11 -35.32 49.80
CA GLU A 376 -48.73 -35.11 49.32
C GLU A 376 -47.69 -35.73 50.26
N VAL A 377 -47.91 -35.66 51.57
CA VAL A 377 -46.95 -36.13 52.57
C VAL A 377 -47.66 -36.87 53.67
N THR A 378 -47.18 -38.08 53.99
CA THR A 378 -47.67 -38.90 55.11
C THR A 378 -46.49 -39.40 55.92
N ASP A 379 -46.43 -39.05 57.19
CA ASP A 379 -45.36 -39.44 58.12
C ASP A 379 -45.95 -40.05 59.40
N THR A 380 -45.38 -41.16 59.85
CA THR A 380 -45.71 -41.74 61.16
C THR A 380 -44.66 -41.35 62.18
N LEU A 381 -45.06 -40.63 63.24
CA LEU A 381 -44.14 -40.10 64.26
C LEU A 381 -44.74 -40.13 65.67
N ASN A 382 -43.90 -39.95 66.69
CA ASN A 382 -44.35 -39.75 68.08
C ASN A 382 -44.28 -38.26 68.45
N PRO A 383 -45.42 -37.57 68.68
CA PRO A 383 -45.48 -36.14 68.96
C PRO A 383 -44.61 -35.68 70.13
N SER A 384 -44.62 -36.41 71.25
CA SER A 384 -43.81 -36.10 72.44
C SER A 384 -42.30 -36.12 72.19
N GLN A 385 -41.86 -36.92 71.21
CA GLN A 385 -40.44 -37.06 70.84
C GLN A 385 -40.04 -36.06 69.76
N ALA A 386 -40.84 -35.96 68.69
CA ALA A 386 -40.55 -35.11 67.54
C ALA A 386 -40.71 -33.62 67.85
N LYS A 387 -41.76 -33.25 68.62
CA LYS A 387 -42.17 -31.88 69.01
C LYS A 387 -42.54 -30.94 67.87
N VAL A 388 -41.90 -31.08 66.71
CA VAL A 388 -42.15 -30.31 65.50
C VAL A 388 -42.08 -31.26 64.31
N TRP A 389 -43.12 -31.26 63.49
CA TRP A 389 -43.12 -31.89 62.17
C TRP A 389 -42.72 -30.86 61.10
N ARG A 390 -41.96 -31.29 60.09
CA ARG A 390 -41.34 -30.42 59.08
C ARG A 390 -41.54 -30.97 57.66
N PRO A 391 -42.78 -31.04 57.16
CA PRO A 391 -43.02 -31.48 55.79
C PRO A 391 -42.36 -30.51 54.79
N VAL A 392 -41.79 -31.07 53.73
CA VAL A 392 -41.33 -30.31 52.56
C VAL A 392 -42.50 -30.22 51.59
N LEU A 393 -42.84 -29.01 51.20
CA LEU A 393 -43.96 -28.67 50.33
C LEU A 393 -43.40 -28.19 49.01
N THR A 394 -44.02 -28.60 47.92
CA THR A 394 -43.68 -28.21 46.56
C THR A 394 -44.96 -27.76 45.88
N GLY A 395 -45.02 -26.54 45.35
CA GLY A 395 -46.23 -26.02 44.73
C GLY A 395 -45.98 -24.72 43.96
N GLU A 396 -47.01 -24.22 43.29
CA GLU A 396 -47.00 -22.98 42.49
C GLU A 396 -48.26 -22.17 42.83
N GLY A 397 -48.18 -20.83 42.81
CA GLY A 397 -49.32 -19.98 43.10
C GLY A 397 -49.81 -20.07 44.55
N VAL A 398 -51.11 -19.85 44.76
CA VAL A 398 -51.75 -19.91 46.07
C VAL A 398 -52.51 -21.22 46.21
N SER A 399 -52.21 -22.00 47.26
CA SER A 399 -52.84 -23.29 47.55
C SER A 399 -53.26 -23.41 49.01
N GLU A 400 -54.32 -24.16 49.24
CA GLU A 400 -54.79 -24.52 50.59
C GLU A 400 -54.07 -25.78 51.07
N ILE A 401 -53.51 -25.71 52.27
CA ILE A 401 -52.77 -26.79 52.90
C ILE A 401 -53.55 -27.26 54.13
N GLU A 402 -54.04 -28.49 54.09
CA GLU A 402 -54.70 -29.10 55.25
C GLU A 402 -53.79 -30.13 55.88
N ILE A 403 -53.70 -30.09 57.20
CA ILE A 403 -52.88 -30.99 58.00
C ILE A 403 -53.79 -31.84 58.83
N TYR A 404 -53.55 -33.15 58.82
CA TYR A 404 -54.32 -34.13 59.55
C TYR A 404 -53.46 -34.84 60.59
N PHE A 405 -54.06 -35.13 61.74
CA PHE A 405 -53.50 -35.86 62.86
C PHE A 405 -54.37 -37.10 63.10
N ASP A 406 -53.86 -38.30 62.83
CA ASP A 406 -54.61 -39.57 62.82
C ASP A 406 -55.90 -39.51 61.96
N GLY A 407 -55.86 -38.75 60.87
CA GLY A 407 -56.99 -38.56 59.96
C GLY A 407 -58.03 -37.51 60.41
N GLU A 408 -57.82 -36.84 61.54
CA GLU A 408 -58.62 -35.70 61.99
C GLU A 408 -57.93 -34.38 61.63
N LEU A 409 -58.69 -33.38 61.19
CA LEU A 409 -58.13 -32.09 60.78
C LEU A 409 -57.44 -31.39 61.96
N TYR A 410 -56.17 -31.05 61.77
CA TYR A 410 -55.30 -30.46 62.78
C TYR A 410 -55.11 -28.97 62.55
N GLN A 411 -54.66 -28.56 61.37
CA GLN A 411 -54.42 -27.16 61.01
C GLN A 411 -54.67 -26.93 59.51
N VAL A 412 -55.09 -25.72 59.15
CA VAL A 412 -55.29 -25.30 57.75
C VAL A 412 -54.48 -24.04 57.49
N TYR A 413 -53.74 -24.02 56.39
CA TYR A 413 -52.95 -22.88 55.94
C TYR A 413 -53.31 -22.45 54.53
N ASP A 414 -53.23 -21.14 54.29
CA ASP A 414 -53.14 -20.56 52.94
C ASP A 414 -51.66 -20.35 52.63
N MET A 415 -51.15 -20.94 51.55
CA MET A 415 -49.74 -20.87 51.15
C MET A 415 -49.61 -20.18 49.80
N ASP A 416 -48.81 -19.12 49.73
CA ASP A 416 -48.43 -18.44 48.48
C ASP A 416 -46.99 -18.81 48.08
N PHE A 417 -46.88 -19.76 47.15
CA PHE A 417 -45.61 -20.24 46.60
C PHE A 417 -44.91 -19.24 45.67
N ASP A 418 -45.60 -18.19 45.20
CA ASP A 418 -45.03 -17.18 44.29
C ASP A 418 -44.21 -16.11 45.05
N THR A 419 -44.37 -16.05 46.38
CA THR A 419 -43.61 -15.13 47.24
C THR A 419 -42.23 -15.70 47.60
N ASN A 420 -41.25 -14.82 47.87
CA ASN A 420 -39.88 -15.22 48.21
C ASN A 420 -39.40 -14.58 49.54
N PRO A 421 -39.34 -15.32 50.66
CA PRO A 421 -39.71 -16.74 50.79
C PRO A 421 -41.24 -16.93 50.70
N PRO A 422 -41.73 -18.16 50.40
CA PRO A 422 -43.16 -18.46 50.42
C PRO A 422 -43.81 -18.07 51.74
N GLU A 423 -44.86 -17.26 51.65
CA GLU A 423 -45.66 -16.82 52.78
C GLU A 423 -46.76 -17.85 53.05
N PHE A 424 -46.99 -18.12 54.34
CA PHE A 424 -48.09 -18.97 54.78
C PHE A 424 -48.86 -18.28 55.89
N THR A 425 -50.19 -18.38 55.82
CA THR A 425 -51.10 -17.84 56.82
C THR A 425 -51.89 -18.99 57.42
N LEU A 426 -51.82 -19.15 58.74
CA LEU A 426 -52.67 -20.09 59.47
C LEU A 426 -54.12 -19.60 59.41
N LEU A 427 -54.99 -20.37 58.77
CA LEU A 427 -56.42 -20.07 58.64
C LEU A 427 -57.18 -20.62 59.84
N ASP A 428 -57.02 -21.91 60.11
CA ASP A 428 -57.70 -22.62 61.19
C ASP A 428 -56.70 -23.47 61.99
N ASP A 429 -56.86 -23.47 63.32
CA ASP A 429 -56.01 -24.21 64.25
C ASP A 429 -56.86 -25.00 65.24
N TYR A 430 -56.85 -26.33 65.08
CA TYR A 430 -57.56 -27.27 65.93
C TYR A 430 -56.62 -27.99 66.91
N SER A 431 -55.35 -27.55 67.01
CA SER A 431 -54.34 -28.25 67.82
C SER A 431 -54.70 -28.40 69.30
N ASP A 432 -55.52 -27.49 69.85
CA ASP A 432 -56.03 -27.55 71.23
C ASP A 432 -57.01 -28.71 71.46
N GLU A 433 -57.60 -29.29 70.41
CA GLU A 433 -58.52 -30.43 70.50
C GLU A 433 -57.77 -31.76 70.70
N PHE A 434 -56.45 -31.76 70.46
CA PHE A 434 -55.58 -32.93 70.53
C PHE A 434 -54.78 -32.96 71.83
N THR A 435 -55.49 -33.21 72.93
CA THR A 435 -54.92 -33.49 74.27
C THR A 435 -55.20 -34.94 74.69
N GLU A 436 -54.41 -35.49 75.61
CA GLU A 436 -54.58 -36.86 76.12
C GLU A 436 -55.96 -37.16 76.75
#